data_AF-A0A382HBD1-F1
#
_entry.id   AF-A0A382HBD1-F1
#
_cell.length_a   1.000
_cell.length_b   1.000
_cell.length_c   1.000
_cell.angle_alpha   90.00
_cell.angle_beta   90.00
_cell.angle_gamma   90.00
#
_symmetry.space_group_name_H-M   'P 1'
#
loop_
_entity.id
_entity.type
_entity.pdbx_description
1 polymer ?
#
loop_
_entity_poly.entity_id
_entity_poly.type
_entity_poly.pdbx_seq_one_letter_code
_entity_poly.pdbx_strand_id
1 'polypeptide(L)' 'MAKVGKAINESNRSLSRYLEEIGKFEPLHPDREVELAQRIKKNDRRALKELVTANL' A
#
# COMPACT_ATOMS: atom_id res chain seq x y z
N MET A 1 -16.77 -32.92 0.86
CA MET A 1 -15.72 -32.05 0.27
C MET A 1 -16.36 -30.70 -0.13
N ALA A 2 -16.44 -29.71 0.76
CA ALA A 2 -17.09 -28.43 0.45
C ALA A 2 -16.35 -27.18 1.01
N LYS A 3 -15.16 -27.36 1.59
CA LYS A 3 -14.44 -26.27 2.28
C LYS A 3 -13.39 -25.56 1.41
N VAL A 4 -12.94 -26.20 0.33
CA VAL A 4 -11.81 -25.71 -0.50
C VAL A 4 -12.26 -24.59 -1.46
N GLY A 5 -13.44 -24.69 -2.07
CA GLY A 5 -13.92 -23.69 -3.05
C GLY A 5 -14.25 -22.32 -2.46
N LYS A 6 -14.71 -22.26 -1.19
CA LYS A 6 -15.07 -20.99 -0.53
C LYS A 6 -13.82 -20.15 -0.21
N ALA A 7 -12.75 -20.79 0.28
CA ALA A 7 -11.50 -20.10 0.61
C ALA A 7 -10.85 -19.46 -0.62
N ILE A 8 -10.85 -20.14 -1.78
CA ILE A 8 -10.30 -19.59 -3.04
C ILE A 8 -11.09 -18.35 -3.49
N ASN A 9 -12.42 -18.38 -3.35
CA ASN A 9 -13.28 -17.24 -3.69
C ASN A 9 -13.05 -16.04 -2.75
N GLU A 10 -12.89 -16.29 -1.44
CA GLU A 10 -12.60 -15.24 -0.45
C GLU A 10 -11.19 -14.66 -0.60
N SER A 11 -10.17 -15.48 -0.90
CA SER A 11 -8.81 -15.02 -1.22
C SER A 11 -8.77 -14.14 -2.48
N ASN A 12 -9.52 -14.51 -3.53
CA ASN A 12 -9.64 -13.65 -4.71
C ASN A 12 -10.34 -12.33 -4.39
N ARG A 13 -11.33 -12.33 -3.48
CA ARG A 13 -12.02 -11.12 -3.05
C ARG A 13 -11.12 -10.20 -2.22
N SER A 14 -10.36 -10.72 -1.27
CA SER A 14 -9.44 -9.91 -0.45
C SER A 14 -8.30 -9.34 -1.29
N LEU A 15 -7.75 -10.11 -2.22
CA LEU A 15 -6.74 -9.65 -3.17
C LEU A 15 -7.29 -8.54 -4.07
N SER A 16 -8.48 -8.72 -4.65
CA SER A 16 -9.09 -7.71 -5.52
C SER A 16 -9.32 -6.40 -4.79
N ARG A 17 -9.78 -6.45 -3.53
CA ARG A 17 -9.94 -5.25 -2.69
C ARG A 17 -8.62 -4.58 -2.38
N TYR A 18 -7.58 -5.36 -2.09
CA TYR A 18 -6.24 -4.81 -1.87
C TYR A 18 -5.71 -4.10 -3.11
N LEU A 19 -5.85 -4.71 -4.29
CA LEU A 19 -5.48 -4.09 -5.57
C LEU A 19 -6.28 -2.80 -5.86
N GLU A 20 -7.58 -2.78 -5.54
CA GLU A 20 -8.41 -1.58 -5.66
C GLU A 20 -7.98 -0.48 -4.67
N GLU A 21 -7.56 -0.84 -3.46
CA GLU A 21 -7.09 0.12 -2.47
C GLU A 21 -5.73 0.73 -2.84
N ILE A 22 -4.77 -0.08 -3.29
CA ILE A 22 -3.44 0.44 -3.69
C ILE A 22 -3.50 1.25 -4.98
N GLY A 23 -4.41 0.90 -5.90
CA GLY A 23 -4.61 1.64 -7.15
C GLY A 23 -5.14 3.06 -6.98
N LYS A 24 -5.47 3.48 -5.75
CA LYS A 24 -5.84 4.86 -5.40
C LYS A 24 -4.64 5.75 -5.10
N PHE A 25 -3.45 5.17 -4.94
CA PHE A 25 -2.24 5.92 -4.68
C PHE A 25 -1.54 6.27 -6.00
N GLU A 26 -1.06 7.51 -6.09
CA GLU A 26 -0.27 7.98 -7.22
C GLU A 26 1.22 7.89 -6.91
N PRO A 27 2.07 7.59 -7.90
CA PRO A 27 3.52 7.65 -7.74
C PRO A 27 3.97 9.05 -7.30
N LEU A 28 4.93 9.10 -6.38
CA LEU A 28 5.50 10.36 -5.91
C LEU A 28 6.45 10.95 -6.95
N HIS A 29 6.50 12.29 -7.01
CA HIS A 29 7.58 12.98 -7.71
C HIS A 29 8.91 12.76 -6.97
N PRO A 30 10.06 12.63 -7.66
CA PRO A 30 11.36 12.39 -7.01
C PRO A 30 11.71 13.38 -5.90
N ASP A 31 11.40 14.67 -6.08
CA ASP A 31 11.66 15.69 -5.06
C ASP A 31 10.89 15.43 -3.74
N ARG A 32 9.68 14.88 -3.85
CA ARG A 32 8.86 14.53 -2.70
C ARG A 32 9.43 13.32 -1.95
N GLU A 33 9.97 12.35 -2.66
CA GLU A 33 10.64 11.20 -2.04
C GLU A 33 11.84 11.63 -1.19
N VAL A 34 12.62 12.60 -1.68
CA VAL A 34 13.75 13.19 -0.94
C VAL A 34 13.27 13.90 0.33
N GLU A 35 12.21 14.72 0.24
CA GLU A 35 11.62 15.41 1.41
C GLU A 35 11.15 14.40 2.47
N LEU A 36 10.39 13.38 2.05
CA LEU A 36 9.86 12.36 2.95
C LEU A 36 11.00 11.58 3.62
N ALA A 37 12.04 11.19 2.88
CA ALA A 37 13.20 10.50 3.43
C ALA A 37 13.92 11.33 4.51
N GLN A 38 14.07 12.64 4.31
CA GLN A 38 14.64 13.53 5.33
C GLN A 38 13.77 13.62 6.59
N ARG A 39 12.44 13.65 6.44
CA ARG A 39 11.49 13.69 7.55
C ARG A 39 11.45 12.36 8.31
N ILE A 40 11.52 11.23 7.62
CA ILE A 40 11.58 9.88 8.22
C ILE A 40 12.82 9.75 9.13
N LYS A 41 13.97 10.29 8.71
CA LYS A 41 15.18 10.33 9.57
C LYS A 41 14.96 11.06 10.90
N LYS A 42 13.97 11.95 10.97
CA LYS A 42 13.56 12.68 12.18
C LYS A 42 12.40 11.98 12.92
N ASN A 43 12.15 10.70 12.66
CA ASN A 43 11.05 9.88 13.22
C ASN A 43 9.63 10.37 12.84
N ASP A 44 9.47 11.05 11.69
CA ASP A 44 8.15 11.41 11.19
C ASP A 44 7.40 10.18 10.64
N ARG A 45 6.49 9.64 11.46
CA ARG A 45 5.66 8.48 11.10
C ARG A 45 4.66 8.77 9.97
N ARG A 46 4.28 10.04 9.77
CA ARG A 46 3.38 10.41 8.67
C ARG A 46 4.13 10.36 7.36
N ALA A 47 5.36 10.87 7.34
CA ALA A 47 6.22 10.78 6.15
C ALA A 47 6.52 9.31 5.78
N LEU A 48 6.76 8.45 6.77
CA LEU A 48 6.94 7.01 6.54
C LEU A 48 5.69 6.39 5.91
N LYS A 49 4.50 6.68 6.46
CA LYS A 49 3.24 6.15 5.94
C LYS A 49 3.03 6.58 4.49
N GLU A 50 3.23 7.86 4.19
CA GLU A 50 3.08 8.43 2.84
C GLU A 50 4.02 7.76 1.84
N LEU A 51 5.31 7.66 2.16
CA LEU A 51 6.31 7.03 1.29
C LEU A 51 5.99 5.56 1.02
N VAL A 52 5.57 4.81 2.05
CA VAL A 52 5.20 3.40 1.89
C VAL A 52 3.95 3.26 1.05
N THR A 53 2.88 4.01 1.32
CA THR A 53 1.61 3.87 0.60
C THR A 53 1.71 4.21 -0.88
N ALA A 54 2.56 5.19 -1.25
CA ALA A 54 2.78 5.53 -2.65
C ALA A 54 3.67 4.53 -3.41
N ASN A 55 4.29 3.58 -2.71
CA ASN A 55 5.12 2.50 -3.26
C ASN A 55 4.43 1.12 -3.17
N LEU A 56 3.15 1.08 -2.82
CA LEU A 56 2.32 -0.13 -2.87
C LEU A 56 1.69 -0.29 -4.26
#